data_AF-A0A8J3XZ34-F1
#
_entry.id   AF-A0A8J3XZ34-F1
#
_cell.length_a   1.000
_cell.length_b   1.000
_cell.length_c   1.000
_cell.angle_alpha   90.00
_cell.angle_beta   90.00
_cell.angle_gamma   90.00
#
_symmetry.space_group_name_H-M   'P 1'
#
loop_
_entity.id
_entity.type
_entity.pdbx_description
1 polymer ?
#
loop_
_entity_poly.entity_id
_entity_poly.type
_entity_poly.pdbx_seq_one_letter_code
_entity_poly.pdbx_strand_id
1 'polypeptide(L)'
;MLHSAFTTALAQHCLENSRPHLGFVVLDSPVVTYRDPISDPVGADVDLTSHVVGHFYQDMLNFPVQAVILENGDPPIGVLSHARTYRFARAGSGRPGFFPTRAADD
;
A
#
# COMPACT_ATOMS: atom_id res chain seq x y z
N MET A 1 -9.49 -3.24 -3.12
CA MET A 1 -9.00 -4.62 -3.37
C MET A 1 -9.15 -5.11 -4.81
N LEU A 2 -10.34 -5.19 -5.42
CA LEU A 2 -10.48 -5.79 -6.77
C LEU A 2 -9.62 -5.07 -7.83
N HIS A 3 -9.60 -3.74 -7.83
CA HIS A 3 -8.75 -2.96 -8.73
C HIS A 3 -7.27 -3.31 -8.55
N SER A 4 -6.80 -3.38 -7.31
CA SER A 4 -5.43 -3.74 -6.97
C SER A 4 -5.07 -5.15 -7.43
N ALA A 5 -5.95 -6.13 -7.18
CA ALA A 5 -5.77 -7.51 -7.61
C ALA A 5 -5.72 -7.64 -9.13
N PHE A 6 -6.58 -6.93 -9.86
CA PHE A 6 -6.54 -6.92 -11.32
C PHE A 6 -5.24 -6.28 -11.84
N THR A 7 -4.84 -5.13 -11.30
CA THR A 7 -3.62 -4.43 -11.71
C THR A 7 -2.37 -5.26 -11.45
N THR A 8 -2.27 -5.91 -10.29
CA THR A 8 -1.11 -6.77 -9.97
C THR A 8 -1.10 -8.03 -10.83
N ALA A 9 -2.26 -8.69 -11.01
CA ALA A 9 -2.36 -9.87 -11.86
C ALA A 9 -2.04 -9.57 -13.33
N LEU A 10 -2.49 -8.42 -13.86
CA LEU A 10 -2.16 -8.01 -15.22
C LEU A 10 -0.66 -7.73 -15.37
N ALA A 11 -0.05 -7.01 -14.42
CA ALA A 11 1.38 -6.74 -14.44
C ALA A 11 2.21 -8.03 -14.39
N GLN A 12 1.83 -8.97 -13.51
CA GLN A 12 2.46 -10.28 -13.43
C GLN A 12 2.29 -11.08 -14.73
N HIS A 13 1.07 -11.13 -15.29
CA HIS A 13 0.82 -11.80 -16.56
C HIS A 13 1.68 -11.22 -17.69
N CYS A 14 1.78 -9.88 -17.78
CA CYS A 14 2.60 -9.23 -18.78
C CYS A 14 4.09 -9.58 -18.62
N LEU A 15 4.60 -9.59 -17.38
CA LEU A 15 5.98 -9.97 -17.08
C LEU A 15 6.26 -11.42 -17.47
N GLU A 16 5.44 -12.36 -17.00
CA GLU A 16 5.61 -13.81 -17.25
C GLU A 16 5.56 -14.17 -18.73
N ASN A 17 4.78 -13.42 -19.53
CA ASN A 17 4.59 -13.67 -20.95
C ASN A 17 5.45 -12.76 -21.85
N SER A 18 6.46 -12.08 -21.29
CA SER A 18 7.33 -11.16 -22.04
C SER A 18 6.55 -10.13 -22.87
N ARG A 19 5.40 -9.68 -22.34
CA ARG A 19 4.59 -8.62 -22.94
C ARG A 19 5.13 -7.25 -22.47
N PRO A 20 4.91 -6.16 -23.23
CA PRO A 20 5.28 -4.83 -22.80
C PRO A 20 4.71 -4.49 -21.42
N HIS A 21 5.56 -4.03 -20.50
CA HIS A 21 5.20 -3.61 -19.15
C HIS A 21 6.07 -2.44 -18.69
N LEU A 22 5.57 -1.64 -17.74
CA LEU A 22 6.31 -0.49 -17.20
C LEU A 22 7.41 -0.88 -16.21
N GLY A 23 7.39 -2.11 -15.70
CA GLY A 23 8.31 -2.57 -14.65
C GLY A 23 7.92 -2.07 -13.25
N PHE A 24 6.73 -1.48 -13.11
CA PHE A 24 6.15 -1.11 -11.83
C PHE A 24 4.62 -1.02 -11.89
N VAL A 25 3.98 -1.00 -10.72
CA VAL A 25 2.55 -0.72 -10.51
C VAL A 25 2.37 0.38 -9.46
N VAL A 26 1.31 1.18 -9.60
CA VAL A 26 0.90 2.17 -8.60
C VAL A 26 -0.47 1.78 -8.07
N LEU A 27 -0.58 1.63 -6.75
CA LEU A 27 -1.80 1.25 -6.07
C LEU A 27 -2.21 2.37 -5.10
N ASP A 28 -3.37 2.97 -5.35
CA ASP A 28 -3.99 3.93 -4.43
C ASP A 28 -4.98 3.20 -3.53
N SER A 29 -4.72 3.26 -2.23
CA SER A 29 -5.61 2.74 -1.18
C SER A 29 -6.03 1.27 -1.39
N PRO A 30 -5.10 0.35 -1.71
CA PRO A 30 -5.45 -1.00 -2.16
C PRO A 30 -6.28 -1.82 -1.17
N VAL A 31 -6.08 -1.57 0.13
CA VAL A 31 -6.70 -2.34 1.22
C VAL A 31 -7.81 -1.58 1.96
N VAL A 32 -8.02 -0.30 1.66
CA VAL A 32 -9.02 0.55 2.37
C VAL A 32 -10.45 0.03 2.26
N THR A 33 -10.80 -0.63 1.16
CA THR A 33 -12.15 -1.21 0.98
C THR A 33 -12.39 -2.48 1.80
N TYR A 34 -11.34 -3.04 2.41
CA TYR A 34 -11.45 -4.21 3.28
C TYR A 34 -11.65 -3.73 4.73
N ARG A 35 -12.87 -3.23 4.99
CA ARG A 35 -13.38 -2.99 6.34
C ARG A 35 -14.65 -3.83 6.45
N ASP A 36 -14.66 -4.78 7.36
CA ASP A 36 -15.85 -5.61 7.60
C ASP A 36 -17.07 -4.71 7.92
N PRO A 37 -18.23 -5.00 7.32
CA PRO A 37 -19.46 -4.30 7.67
C PRO A 37 -19.73 -4.54 9.16
N ILE A 38 -19.76 -3.44 9.92
CA ILE A 38 -19.97 -3.40 11.38
C ILE A 38 -20.95 -4.49 11.81
N SER A 39 -20.45 -5.49 12.52
CA SER A 39 -21.24 -6.44 13.30
C SER A 39 -20.50 -6.69 14.61
N ASP A 40 -21.09 -6.23 15.72
CA ASP A 40 -20.57 -6.39 17.09
C ASP A 40 -20.37 -7.88 17.47
N PRO A 41 -19.72 -8.16 18.62
CA PRO A 41 -18.29 -8.11 18.90
C PRO A 41 -17.64 -9.51 18.75
N VAL A 42 -16.33 -9.58 19.05
CA VAL A 42 -15.50 -10.78 19.32
C VAL A 42 -14.63 -11.28 18.16
N GLY A 43 -13.50 -10.58 17.99
CA GLY A 43 -12.17 -11.21 17.90
C GLY A 43 -11.75 -11.84 16.58
N ALA A 44 -12.59 -12.65 15.94
CA ALA A 44 -12.18 -13.46 14.79
C ALA A 44 -12.14 -12.65 13.47
N ASP A 45 -13.13 -11.79 13.23
CA ASP A 45 -13.22 -11.03 11.97
C ASP A 45 -12.20 -9.88 11.89
N VAL A 46 -11.94 -9.21 13.02
CA VAL A 46 -10.86 -8.21 13.12
C VAL A 46 -9.49 -8.85 12.85
N ASP A 47 -9.29 -10.07 13.37
CA ASP A 47 -8.08 -10.84 13.12
C ASP A 47 -7.97 -11.19 11.64
N LEU A 48 -9.04 -11.70 11.01
CA LEU A 48 -9.07 -12.03 9.58
C LEU A 48 -8.75 -10.82 8.68
N THR A 49 -9.35 -9.66 8.96
CA THR A 49 -9.01 -8.40 8.28
C THR A 49 -7.54 -8.05 8.42
N SER A 50 -6.99 -8.16 9.63
CA SER A 50 -5.58 -7.88 9.87
C SER A 50 -4.65 -8.86 9.12
N HIS A 51 -5.03 -10.14 9.03
CA HIS A 51 -4.29 -11.16 8.27
C HIS A 51 -4.31 -10.88 6.78
N VAL A 52 -5.46 -10.57 6.20
CA VAL A 52 -5.58 -10.27 4.75
C VAL A 52 -4.74 -9.05 4.38
N VAL A 53 -4.79 -7.99 5.19
CA VAL A 53 -3.96 -6.80 5.00
C VAL A 53 -2.47 -7.15 5.12
N GLY A 54 -2.09 -7.92 6.15
CA GLY A 54 -0.71 -8.36 6.36
C GLY A 54 -0.17 -9.17 5.17
N HIS A 55 -0.91 -10.18 4.74
CA HIS A 55 -0.56 -11.01 3.58
C HIS A 55 -0.47 -10.19 2.30
N PHE A 56 -1.39 -9.25 2.06
CA PHE A 56 -1.31 -8.36 0.90
C PHE A 56 0.03 -7.62 0.86
N TYR A 57 0.46 -7.01 1.96
CA TYR A 57 1.74 -6.30 1.95
C TYR A 57 2.94 -7.24 1.84
N GLN A 58 2.87 -8.44 2.44
CA GLN A 58 3.92 -9.43 2.33
C GLN A 58 4.09 -9.93 0.89
N ASP A 59 2.98 -10.11 0.16
CA ASP A 59 3.00 -10.41 -1.27
C ASP A 59 3.60 -9.25 -2.07
N MET A 60 3.28 -8.01 -1.70
CA MET A 60 3.83 -6.82 -2.36
C MET A 60 5.34 -6.63 -2.14
N LEU A 61 5.88 -7.07 -1.00
CA LEU A 61 7.33 -7.09 -0.75
C LEU A 61 8.06 -8.06 -1.69
N ASN A 62 7.39 -9.13 -2.13
CA ASN A 62 7.93 -10.14 -3.02
C ASN A 62 7.43 -10.00 -4.47
N PHE A 63 6.74 -8.89 -4.79
CA PHE A 63 6.16 -8.69 -6.11
C PHE A 63 7.27 -8.59 -7.17
N PRO A 64 7.13 -9.23 -8.34
CA PRO A 64 8.24 -9.40 -9.27
C PRO A 64 8.60 -8.10 -10.03
N VAL A 65 7.81 -7.05 -9.86
CA VAL A 65 8.10 -5.68 -10.31
C VAL A 65 7.94 -4.70 -9.17
N GLN A 66 8.35 -3.45 -9.35
CA GLN A 66 8.23 -2.44 -8.29
C GLN A 66 6.76 -2.14 -7.96
N ALA A 67 6.38 -2.28 -6.69
CA ALA A 67 5.08 -1.84 -6.19
C ALA A 67 5.20 -0.46 -5.49
N VAL A 68 4.44 0.52 -5.96
CA VAL A 68 4.31 1.85 -5.34
C VAL A 68 2.92 1.93 -4.71
N ILE A 69 2.85 1.94 -3.38
CA ILE A 69 1.59 1.92 -2.64
C ILE A 69 1.39 3.27 -1.94
N LEU A 70 0.23 3.88 -2.17
CA LEU A 70 -0.21 5.10 -1.51
C LEU A 70 -1.33 4.73 -0.54
N GLU A 71 -1.12 4.98 0.75
CA GLU A 71 -2.05 4.62 1.81
C GLU A 71 -2.12 5.69 2.89
N ASN A 72 -3.27 5.78 3.55
CA ASN A 72 -3.49 6.72 4.66
C ASN A 72 -3.09 6.12 6.02
N GLY A 73 -3.19 4.80 6.15
CA GLY A 73 -2.78 4.07 7.35
C GLY A 73 -1.28 3.77 7.36
N ASP A 74 -0.71 3.57 8.54
CA ASP A 74 0.65 3.04 8.65
C ASP A 74 0.64 1.57 8.17
N PRO A 75 1.59 1.16 7.31
CA PRO A 75 1.69 -0.23 6.90
C PRO A 75 2.15 -1.11 8.08
N PRO A 76 1.94 -2.43 8.02
CA PRO A 76 2.40 -3.36 9.07
C PRO A 76 3.91 -3.20 9.35
N ILE A 77 4.33 -3.41 10.61
CA ILE A 77 5.71 -3.13 11.03
C ILE A 77 6.76 -3.94 10.25
N GLY A 78 6.43 -5.16 9.82
CA GLY A 78 7.30 -5.98 8.98
C GLY A 78 7.54 -5.38 7.59
N VAL A 79 6.64 -4.53 7.10
CA VAL A 79 6.80 -3.81 5.83
C VAL A 79 7.76 -2.64 5.99
N LEU A 80 7.67 -1.91 7.10
CA LEU A 80 8.49 -0.73 7.37
C LEU A 80 10.00 -1.03 7.38
N SER A 81 10.40 -2.26 7.71
CA SER A 81 11.81 -2.67 7.70
C SER A 81 12.33 -3.15 6.34
N HIS A 82 11.44 -3.48 5.39
CA HIS A 82 11.82 -4.07 4.10
C HIS A 82 11.48 -3.18 2.90
N ALA A 83 10.55 -2.24 3.06
CA ALA A 83 10.15 -1.30 2.01
C ALA A 83 10.71 0.10 2.28
N ARG A 84 10.91 0.86 1.20
CA ARG A 84 11.20 2.29 1.30
C ARG A 84 9.91 3.06 1.58
N THR A 85 9.71 3.45 2.83
CA THR A 85 8.51 4.18 3.25
C THR A 85 8.75 5.68 3.33
N TYR A 86 7.80 6.47 2.84
CA TYR A 86 7.78 7.92 3.02
C TYR A 86 6.54 8.32 3.81
N ARG A 87 6.75 8.83 5.01
CA ARG A 87 5.65 9.33 5.84
C ARG A 87 5.35 10.79 5.52
N PHE A 88 4.11 11.07 5.14
CA PHE A 88 3.58 12.42 5.00
C PHE A 88 2.85 12.80 6.29
N ALA A 89 3.16 13.96 6.87
CA ALA A 89 2.50 14.46 8.08
C ALA A 89 2.41 15.99 8.05
N ARG A 90 1.28 16.54 8.51
CA ARG A 90 1.03 17.99 8.55
C ARG A 90 1.81 18.70 9.68
N ALA A 91 2.24 17.98 10.72
CA ALA A 91 3.02 18.49 11.84
C ALA A 91 3.99 17.40 12.38
N GLY A 92 5.16 17.80 12.88
CA GLY A 92 6.18 16.90 13.44
C GLY A 92 7.36 16.59 12.49
N SER A 93 7.97 15.41 12.64
CA SER A 93 9.16 14.97 11.87
C SER A 93 8.86 14.44 10.46
N GLY A 94 7.61 14.51 9.99
CA GLY A 94 7.21 14.08 8.65
C GLY A 94 7.23 15.21 7.62
N ARG A 95 7.32 14.86 6.33
CA ARG A 95 7.22 15.83 5.24
C ARG A 95 5.76 16.28 5.05
N PRO A 96 5.48 17.57 4.77
CA PRO A 96 4.11 18.10 4.68
C PRO A 96 3.29 17.55 3.51
N GLY A 97 3.89 16.74 2.63
CA GLY A 97 3.28 16.28 1.39
C GLY A 97 4.16 16.63 0.20
N PHE A 98 3.48 16.95 -0.91
CA PHE A 98 4.05 17.62 -2.08
C PHE A 98 3.70 19.12 -2.12
N PHE A 99 3.19 19.66 -1.00
CA PHE A 99 2.97 21.09 -0.89
C PHE A 99 4.31 21.83 -0.90
N PRO A 100 4.36 23.01 -1.54
CA PRO A 100 5.52 23.88 -1.46
C PRO A 100 5.86 24.13 0.01
N THR A 101 7.11 23.93 0.41
CA THR A 101 7.61 24.50 1.64
C THR A 101 7.53 26.01 1.48
N ARG A 102 6.79 26.70 2.36
CA ARG A 102 6.82 28.16 2.41
C ARG A 102 8.30 28.54 2.46
N ALA A 103 8.76 29.26 1.43
CA ALA A 103 10.12 29.78 1.41
C ALA A 103 10.30 30.53 2.74
N ALA A 104 11.41 30.29 3.43
CA ALA A 104 11.75 31.12 4.57
C ALA A 104 11.71 32.57 4.07
N ASP A 105 10.88 33.39 4.69
CA ASP A 105 10.83 34.81 4.39
C ASP A 105 12.23 35.36 4.74
N ASP A 106 13.02 35.72 3.71
CA ASP A 106 14.32 36.39 3.82
C ASP A 106 14.16 37.84 4.29
#